data_AF-A0A7Y5EEW3-F1
#
_entry.id   AF-A0A7Y5EEW3-F1
#
_cell.length_a   1.000
_cell.length_b   1.000
_cell.length_c   1.000
_cell.angle_alpha   90.00
_cell.angle_beta   90.00
_cell.angle_gamma   90.00
#
_symmetry.space_group_name_H-M   'P 1'
#
loop_
_entity.id
_entity.type
_entity.pdbx_description
1 polymer ?
#
loop_
_entity_poly.entity_id
_entity_poly.type
_entity_poly.pdbx_seq_one_letter_code
_entity_poly.pdbx_strand_id
1 'polypeptide(L)'
;MIAQLSFSGLDWLPILLGVGVAYIVFGIAGFGTALVAGPVLIHFMPLSRIIPLLVLLDFVAAFGNLLPSRRDVVRSELLRLLPFMAIGCTFGVVFLLQLKSDLLLLLMGVFVTAYALYGLAVKVRPANLSGFWAVPMGTAGGLFGALFGSGGFLYALYLSARLQAKEQVRATQSALISCSTVVRLTLFLIAGVYADQSLLLLAACLLPVMFVGLWVGRRLTHRLSREAFVRLVTWLVLASGLALIGRYLSA
;
A
#
# COMPACT_ATOMS: atom_id res chain seq x y z
N MET A 1 -18.83 -17.26 -15.43
CA MET A 1 -18.24 -16.26 -14.51
C MET A 1 -16.90 -15.74 -15.00
N ILE A 2 -15.84 -16.56 -15.16
CA ILE A 2 -14.51 -16.08 -15.62
C ILE A 2 -14.56 -15.42 -17.02
N ALA A 3 -15.50 -15.81 -17.90
CA ALA A 3 -15.70 -15.17 -19.21
C ALA A 3 -16.10 -13.68 -19.17
N GLN A 4 -16.48 -13.14 -18.00
CA GLN A 4 -16.70 -11.70 -17.81
C GLN A 4 -15.39 -10.92 -17.62
N LEU A 5 -14.28 -11.62 -17.33
CA LEU A 5 -12.95 -11.04 -17.25
C LEU A 5 -12.34 -11.10 -18.65
N SER A 6 -12.13 -9.95 -19.27
CA SER A 6 -11.59 -9.79 -20.63
C SER A 6 -10.09 -10.12 -20.75
N PHE A 7 -9.57 -11.03 -19.93
CA PHE A 7 -8.16 -11.42 -19.90
C PHE A 7 -7.95 -12.72 -20.67
N SER A 8 -6.96 -12.74 -21.56
CA SER A 8 -6.51 -13.96 -22.20
C SER A 8 -5.83 -14.89 -21.18
N GLY A 9 -5.71 -16.18 -21.48
CA GLY A 9 -5.00 -17.13 -20.62
C GLY A 9 -3.54 -16.72 -20.32
N LEU A 10 -2.91 -15.98 -21.23
CA LEU A 10 -1.54 -15.47 -21.07
C LEU A 10 -1.47 -14.26 -20.13
N ASP A 11 -2.52 -13.43 -20.06
CA ASP A 11 -2.56 -12.24 -19.19
C ASP A 11 -2.65 -12.62 -17.71
N TRP A 12 -3.22 -13.78 -17.40
CA TRP A 12 -3.33 -14.26 -16.01
C TRP A 12 -1.98 -14.51 -15.36
N LEU A 13 -0.98 -14.95 -16.12
CA LEU A 13 0.34 -15.28 -15.58
C LEU A 13 1.06 -14.07 -14.96
N PRO A 14 1.23 -12.93 -15.66
CA PRO A 14 1.82 -11.73 -15.05
C PRO A 14 0.94 -11.14 -13.95
N ILE A 15 -0.39 -11.20 -14.05
CA ILE A 15 -1.31 -10.74 -12.99
C ILE A 15 -1.08 -11.55 -11.71
N LEU A 16 -1.10 -12.88 -11.80
CA LEU A 16 -0.91 -13.77 -10.66
C LEU A 16 0.48 -13.62 -10.05
N LEU A 17 1.53 -13.51 -10.87
CA LEU A 17 2.88 -13.27 -10.39
C LEU A 17 3.01 -11.91 -9.69
N GLY A 18 2.51 -10.84 -10.31
CA GLY A 18 2.56 -9.48 -9.75
C GLY A 18 1.85 -9.39 -8.40
N VAL A 19 0.65 -9.98 -8.29
CA VAL A 19 -0.12 -10.07 -7.05
C VAL A 19 0.59 -10.97 -6.03
N GLY A 20 1.09 -12.14 -6.44
CA GLY A 20 1.82 -13.04 -5.57
C GLY A 20 3.05 -12.40 -4.93
N VAL A 21 3.89 -11.74 -5.74
CA VAL A 21 5.06 -11.00 -5.23
C VAL A 21 4.62 -9.85 -4.32
N ALA A 22 3.57 -9.11 -4.69
CA ALA A 22 3.04 -8.04 -3.85
C ALA A 22 2.59 -8.54 -2.47
N TYR A 23 1.96 -9.72 -2.38
CA TYR A 23 1.53 -10.29 -1.10
C TYR A 23 2.65 -10.98 -0.32
N ILE A 24 3.73 -11.42 -0.97
CA ILE A 24 4.99 -11.78 -0.28
C ILE A 24 5.55 -10.53 0.42
N VAL A 25 5.61 -9.41 -0.30
CA VAL A 25 6.08 -8.13 0.23
C VAL A 25 5.18 -7.66 1.38
N PHE A 26 3.86 -7.71 1.19
CA PHE A 26 2.89 -7.36 2.21
C PHE A 26 3.03 -8.24 3.46
N GLY A 27 3.27 -9.53 3.32
CA GLY A 27 3.48 -10.44 4.46
C GLY A 27 4.69 -10.09 5.33
N ILE A 28 5.70 -9.42 4.76
CA ILE A 28 6.93 -9.04 5.46
C ILE A 28 6.88 -7.59 5.96
N ALA A 29 6.42 -6.67 5.10
CA ALA A 29 6.41 -5.23 5.36
C ALA A 29 5.12 -4.76 6.04
N GLY A 30 3.98 -5.37 5.72
CA GLY A 30 2.64 -4.99 6.16
C GLY A 30 1.96 -3.90 5.31
N PHE A 31 2.56 -3.49 4.18
CA PHE A 31 2.05 -2.49 3.24
C PHE A 31 2.73 -2.65 1.86
N GLY A 32 2.36 -1.81 0.90
CA GLY A 32 3.07 -1.68 -0.37
C GLY A 32 2.60 -2.62 -1.48
N THR A 33 1.43 -3.25 -1.34
CA THR A 33 0.83 -4.10 -2.38
C THR A 33 0.68 -3.36 -3.70
N ALA A 34 0.13 -2.15 -3.67
CA ALA A 34 -0.01 -1.31 -4.86
C ALA A 34 1.33 -0.81 -5.45
N LEU A 35 2.37 -0.64 -4.62
CA LEU A 35 3.70 -0.28 -5.12
C LEU A 35 4.36 -1.40 -5.93
N VAL A 36 4.02 -2.64 -5.63
CA VAL A 36 4.59 -3.83 -6.27
C VAL A 36 3.71 -4.34 -7.40
N ALA A 37 2.40 -4.51 -7.15
CA ALA A 37 1.46 -4.99 -8.14
C ALA A 37 1.04 -3.90 -9.14
N GLY A 38 0.99 -2.63 -8.73
CA GLY A 38 0.53 -1.52 -9.58
C GLY A 38 1.25 -1.41 -10.92
N PRO A 39 2.60 -1.39 -10.97
CA PRO A 39 3.36 -1.34 -12.22
C PRO A 39 3.06 -2.50 -13.18
N VAL A 40 2.73 -3.69 -12.65
CA VAL A 40 2.39 -4.86 -13.46
C VAL A 40 0.93 -4.80 -13.92
N LEU A 41 0.01 -4.53 -13.01
CA LEU A 41 -1.43 -4.56 -13.26
C LEU A 41 -1.87 -3.42 -14.18
N ILE A 42 -1.13 -2.32 -14.27
CA ILE A 42 -1.49 -1.18 -15.10
C ILE A 42 -1.40 -1.46 -16.61
N HIS A 43 -0.76 -2.55 -17.00
CA HIS A 43 -0.79 -3.01 -18.39
C HIS A 43 -2.14 -3.64 -18.77
N PHE A 44 -2.94 -4.03 -17.77
CA PHE A 44 -4.19 -4.78 -17.97
C PHE A 44 -5.44 -3.98 -17.57
N MET A 45 -5.32 -3.03 -16.66
CA MET A 45 -6.46 -2.25 -16.17
C MET A 45 -6.02 -0.90 -15.56
N PRO A 46 -6.92 0.11 -15.48
CA PRO A 46 -6.56 1.42 -14.94
C PRO A 46 -6.34 1.40 -13.43
N LEU A 47 -5.57 2.36 -12.90
CA LEU A 47 -5.30 2.49 -11.46
C LEU A 47 -6.57 2.62 -10.62
N SER A 48 -7.59 3.30 -11.14
CA SER A 48 -8.91 3.42 -10.50
C SER A 48 -9.62 2.08 -10.27
N ARG A 49 -9.19 1.01 -10.97
CA ARG A 49 -9.64 -0.37 -10.77
C ARG A 49 -8.65 -1.19 -9.94
N ILE A 50 -7.35 -0.99 -10.14
CA ILE A 50 -6.28 -1.70 -9.43
C ILE A 50 -6.32 -1.43 -7.93
N ILE A 51 -6.45 -0.16 -7.54
CA ILE A 51 -6.32 0.21 -6.13
C ILE A 51 -7.49 -0.32 -5.29
N PRO A 52 -8.78 -0.20 -5.70
CA PRO A 52 -9.88 -0.83 -4.99
C PRO A 52 -9.77 -2.36 -4.94
N LEU A 53 -9.30 -3.00 -6.01
CA LEU A 53 -9.01 -4.44 -6.03
C LEU A 53 -8.02 -4.83 -4.93
N LEU A 54 -6.90 -4.13 -4.85
CA LEU A 54 -5.88 -4.39 -3.85
C LEU A 54 -6.36 -4.04 -2.43
N VAL A 55 -7.20 -3.02 -2.26
CA VAL A 55 -7.80 -2.70 -0.94
C VAL A 55 -8.70 -3.82 -0.45
N LEU A 56 -9.48 -4.47 -1.31
CA LEU A 56 -10.26 -5.66 -0.95
C LEU A 56 -9.37 -6.81 -0.48
N LEU A 57 -8.34 -7.12 -1.27
CA LEU A 57 -7.40 -8.19 -0.95
C LEU A 57 -6.59 -7.87 0.32
N ASP A 58 -6.16 -6.63 0.52
CA ASP A 58 -5.47 -6.14 1.72
C ASP A 58 -6.34 -6.27 2.96
N PHE A 59 -7.64 -5.95 2.84
CA PHE A 59 -8.61 -6.12 3.91
C PHE A 59 -8.70 -7.59 4.34
N VAL A 60 -8.85 -8.51 3.39
CA VAL A 60 -8.88 -9.96 3.68
C VAL A 60 -7.56 -10.44 4.29
N ALA A 61 -6.43 -10.01 3.72
CA ALA A 61 -5.09 -10.35 4.21
C ALA A 61 -4.83 -9.83 5.63
N ALA A 62 -5.35 -8.64 5.98
CA ALA A 62 -5.24 -8.04 7.30
C ALA A 62 -6.07 -8.78 8.35
N PHE A 63 -7.29 -9.24 8.01
CA PHE A 63 -8.12 -10.07 8.90
C PHE A 63 -7.42 -11.36 9.32
N GLY A 64 -6.65 -11.98 8.42
CA GLY A 64 -5.80 -13.13 8.74
C GLY A 64 -4.56 -12.82 9.60
N ASN A 65 -4.35 -11.58 10.06
CA ASN A 65 -3.11 -11.12 10.70
C ASN A 65 -3.30 -10.20 11.92
N LEU A 66 -4.54 -9.98 12.39
CA LEU A 66 -4.90 -8.85 13.26
C LEU A 66 -4.70 -9.02 14.78
N LEU A 67 -4.18 -10.14 15.28
CA LEU A 67 -4.25 -10.45 16.72
C LEU A 67 -2.98 -10.41 17.60
N PRO A 68 -1.71 -10.43 17.14
CA PRO A 68 -0.62 -10.60 18.12
C PRO A 68 -0.12 -9.36 18.88
N SER A 69 -0.32 -8.11 18.44
CA SER A 69 0.41 -6.95 19.01
C SER A 69 -0.46 -5.78 19.49
N ARG A 70 -1.67 -6.04 20.00
CA ARG A 70 -2.52 -4.96 20.56
C ARG A 70 -1.88 -4.26 21.78
N ARG A 71 -0.94 -4.91 22.46
CA ARG A 71 -0.28 -4.38 23.68
C ARG A 71 0.69 -3.24 23.39
N ASP A 72 1.37 -3.25 22.25
CA ASP A 72 2.42 -2.26 21.93
C ASP A 72 1.89 -1.06 21.14
N VAL A 73 0.58 -1.03 20.83
CA VAL A 73 -0.04 0.08 20.11
C VAL A 73 -0.11 1.31 21.00
N VAL A 74 0.58 2.38 20.58
CA VAL A 74 0.56 3.67 21.26
C VAL A 74 -0.69 4.43 20.83
N ARG A 75 -1.76 4.30 21.62
CA ARG A 75 -3.09 4.83 21.31
C ARG A 75 -3.11 6.34 21.09
N SER A 76 -2.29 7.10 21.82
CA SER A 76 -2.22 8.56 21.69
C SER A 76 -1.77 8.99 20.29
N GLU A 77 -0.74 8.36 19.73
CA GLU A 77 -0.26 8.65 18.37
C GLU A 77 -1.21 8.10 17.31
N LEU A 78 -1.80 6.91 17.54
CA LEU A 78 -2.83 6.33 16.66
C LEU A 78 -4.02 7.29 16.50
N LEU A 79 -4.63 7.71 17.61
CA LEU A 79 -5.79 8.60 17.61
C LEU A 79 -5.47 9.99 17.08
N ARG A 80 -4.22 10.46 17.24
CA ARG A 80 -3.77 11.73 16.68
C ARG A 80 -3.70 11.68 15.15
N LEU A 81 -3.22 10.58 14.57
CA LEU A 81 -3.07 10.43 13.13
C LEU A 81 -4.38 10.07 12.42
N LEU A 82 -5.29 9.36 13.09
CA LEU A 82 -6.52 8.82 12.52
C LEU A 82 -7.42 9.84 11.79
N PRO A 83 -7.75 11.02 12.37
CA PRO A 83 -8.61 11.98 11.67
C PRO A 83 -7.95 12.54 10.42
N PHE A 84 -6.66 12.87 10.48
CA PHE A 84 -5.91 13.39 9.34
C PHE A 84 -5.68 12.31 8.27
N MET A 85 -5.46 11.06 8.67
CA MET A 85 -5.46 9.91 7.78
C MET A 85 -6.78 9.80 7.03
N ALA A 86 -7.92 9.91 7.74
CA ALA A 86 -9.23 9.80 7.10
C ALA A 86 -9.46 10.92 6.08
N ILE A 87 -9.11 12.16 6.43
CA ILE A 87 -9.14 13.31 5.52
C ILE A 87 -8.26 13.05 4.28
N GLY A 88 -7.03 12.60 4.50
CA GLY A 88 -6.12 12.23 3.42
C GLY A 88 -6.68 11.13 2.52
N CYS A 89 -7.27 10.08 3.11
CA CYS A 89 -7.89 8.99 2.36
C CYS A 89 -9.04 9.51 1.49
N THR A 90 -9.89 10.40 2.01
CA THR A 90 -10.97 11.03 1.25
C THR A 90 -10.42 11.77 0.03
N PHE A 91 -9.41 12.62 0.20
CA PHE A 91 -8.77 13.29 -0.93
C PHE A 91 -8.17 12.30 -1.92
N GLY A 92 -7.50 11.25 -1.44
CA GLY A 92 -6.89 10.25 -2.31
C GLY A 92 -7.89 9.43 -3.11
N VAL A 93 -9.04 9.07 -2.52
CA VAL A 93 -10.12 8.40 -3.26
C VAL A 93 -10.72 9.32 -4.31
N VAL A 94 -11.00 10.59 -3.95
CA VAL A 94 -11.52 11.57 -4.91
C VAL A 94 -10.55 11.75 -6.07
N PHE A 95 -9.25 11.92 -5.78
CA PHE A 95 -8.22 12.07 -6.79
C PHE A 95 -8.07 10.82 -7.66
N LEU A 96 -8.12 9.63 -7.07
CA LEU A 96 -8.04 8.37 -7.82
C LEU A 96 -9.20 8.21 -8.81
N LEU A 97 -10.40 8.65 -8.44
CA LEU A 97 -11.61 8.47 -9.25
C LEU A 97 -11.83 9.60 -10.27
N GLN A 98 -11.31 10.80 -10.02
CA GLN A 98 -11.56 11.99 -10.84
C GLN A 98 -10.37 12.42 -11.71
N LEU A 99 -9.13 12.08 -11.32
CA LEU A 99 -7.94 12.46 -12.11
C LEU A 99 -7.76 11.54 -13.31
N LYS A 100 -7.19 12.10 -14.39
CA LYS A 100 -6.77 11.32 -15.55
C LYS A 100 -5.70 10.30 -15.15
N SER A 101 -5.77 9.12 -15.75
CA SER A 101 -4.85 8.00 -15.45
C SER A 101 -3.37 8.38 -15.62
N ASP A 102 -3.05 9.21 -16.62
CA ASP A 102 -1.68 9.64 -16.89
C ASP A 102 -1.10 10.50 -15.77
N LEU A 103 -1.93 11.36 -15.16
CA LEU A 103 -1.50 12.18 -14.03
C LEU A 103 -1.32 11.35 -12.76
N LEU A 104 -2.20 10.37 -12.53
CA LEU A 104 -2.04 9.42 -11.42
C LEU A 104 -0.76 8.61 -11.55
N LEU A 105 -0.42 8.21 -12.77
CA LEU A 105 0.83 7.53 -13.11
C LEU A 105 2.06 8.37 -12.80
N LEU A 106 2.06 9.62 -13.24
CA LEU A 106 3.15 10.56 -12.95
C LEU A 106 3.30 10.78 -11.44
N LEU A 107 2.19 11.02 -10.73
CA LEU A 107 2.19 11.19 -9.27
C LEU A 107 2.72 9.94 -8.56
N MET A 108 2.37 8.74 -9.03
CA MET A 108 2.89 7.48 -8.48
C MET A 108 4.40 7.39 -8.69
N GLY A 109 4.88 7.65 -9.92
CA GLY A 109 6.30 7.62 -10.26
C GLY A 109 7.12 8.61 -9.44
N VAL A 110 6.68 9.87 -9.35
CA VAL A 110 7.35 10.92 -8.56
C VAL A 110 7.38 10.55 -7.09
N PHE A 111 6.25 10.15 -6.51
CA PHE A 111 6.18 9.77 -5.10
C PHE A 111 7.10 8.59 -4.78
N VAL A 112 7.05 7.54 -5.59
CA VAL A 112 7.86 6.34 -5.43
C VAL A 112 9.35 6.64 -5.54
N THR A 113 9.74 7.46 -6.51
CA THR A 113 11.13 7.86 -6.71
C THR A 113 11.64 8.70 -5.56
N ALA A 114 10.88 9.73 -5.15
CA ALA A 114 11.23 10.57 -4.01
C ALA A 114 11.33 9.74 -2.71
N TYR A 115 10.41 8.80 -2.51
CA TYR A 115 10.43 7.87 -1.39
C TYR A 115 11.71 7.03 -1.37
N ALA A 116 12.04 6.37 -2.47
CA ALA A 116 13.20 5.50 -2.52
C ALA A 116 14.51 6.28 -2.38
N LEU A 117 14.63 7.47 -3.00
CA LEU A 117 15.78 8.35 -2.80
C LEU A 117 15.92 8.78 -1.35
N TYR A 118 14.83 9.18 -0.69
CA TYR A 118 14.84 9.53 0.73
C TYR A 118 15.27 8.36 1.60
N GLY A 119 14.72 7.16 1.36
CA GLY A 119 15.04 5.95 2.11
C GLY A 119 16.49 5.48 1.95
N LEU A 120 17.14 5.81 0.82
CA LEU A 120 18.54 5.51 0.55
C LEU A 120 19.50 6.59 1.09
N ALA A 121 19.10 7.87 1.03
CA ALA A 121 19.94 9.01 1.41
C ALA A 121 19.93 9.30 2.92
N VAL A 122 18.78 9.18 3.58
CA VAL A 122 18.63 9.64 4.98
C VAL A 122 18.95 8.51 5.96
N LYS A 123 20.15 8.57 6.53
CA LYS A 123 20.60 7.66 7.61
C LYS A 123 20.28 8.16 9.02
N VAL A 124 20.12 9.47 9.21
CA VAL A 124 19.87 10.10 10.51
C VAL A 124 18.38 10.45 10.62
N ARG A 125 17.69 9.89 11.62
CA ARG A 125 16.29 10.21 11.89
C ARG A 125 16.23 11.29 12.97
N PRO A 126 15.51 12.40 12.76
CA PRO A 126 15.31 13.39 13.81
C PRO A 126 14.63 12.72 15.00
N ALA A 127 15.27 12.75 16.17
CA ALA A 127 14.62 12.42 17.42
C ALA A 127 13.79 13.62 17.86
N ASN A 128 12.56 13.38 18.33
CA ASN A 128 11.65 14.38 18.93
C ASN A 128 10.92 15.31 17.95
N LEU A 129 10.25 14.74 16.94
CA LEU A 129 9.26 15.49 16.14
C LEU A 129 8.07 15.92 17.01
N SER A 130 7.57 17.15 16.83
CA SER A 130 6.36 17.64 17.52
C SER A 130 5.12 16.83 17.13
N GLY A 131 4.17 16.69 18.06
CA GLY A 131 2.88 16.06 17.80
C GLY A 131 2.10 16.72 16.64
N PHE A 132 2.32 18.02 16.40
CA PHE A 132 1.71 18.77 15.30
C PHE A 132 2.00 18.16 13.92
N TRP A 133 3.14 17.48 13.74
CA TRP A 133 3.49 16.80 12.49
C TRP A 133 2.55 15.64 12.14
N ALA A 134 1.67 15.20 13.05
CA ALA A 134 0.60 14.27 12.72
C ALA A 134 -0.37 14.83 11.67
N VAL A 135 -0.53 16.16 11.58
CA VAL A 135 -1.42 16.79 10.59
C VAL A 135 -0.92 16.54 9.17
N PRO A 136 0.29 17.01 8.77
CA PRO A 136 0.79 16.77 7.43
C PRO A 136 1.10 15.29 7.18
N MET A 137 1.67 14.57 8.15
CA MET A 137 2.04 13.16 7.94
C MET A 137 0.82 12.22 7.91
N GLY A 138 -0.20 12.50 8.72
CA GLY A 138 -1.48 11.79 8.69
C GLY A 138 -2.19 12.02 7.37
N THR A 139 -2.33 13.28 6.95
CA THR A 139 -2.99 13.66 5.69
C THR A 139 -2.25 13.11 4.48
N ALA A 140 -0.93 13.32 4.38
CA ALA A 140 -0.13 12.78 3.28
C ALA A 140 -0.13 11.25 3.29
N GLY A 141 0.00 10.63 4.47
CA GLY A 141 -0.10 9.18 4.65
C GLY A 141 -1.42 8.62 4.15
N GLY A 142 -2.53 9.27 4.48
CA GLY A 142 -3.86 8.89 4.00
C GLY A 142 -4.02 9.06 2.50
N LEU A 143 -3.56 10.20 1.97
CA LEU A 143 -3.61 10.53 0.53
C LEU A 143 -2.85 9.51 -0.31
N PHE A 144 -1.56 9.34 -0.03
CA PHE A 144 -0.72 8.40 -0.77
C PHE A 144 -1.04 6.94 -0.43
N GLY A 145 -1.59 6.67 0.76
CA GLY A 145 -2.17 5.37 1.11
C GLY A 145 -3.39 5.01 0.28
N ALA A 146 -4.28 5.96 0.00
CA ALA A 146 -5.44 5.78 -0.85
C ALA A 146 -5.10 5.76 -2.34
N LEU A 147 -4.09 6.50 -2.78
CA LEU A 147 -3.66 6.52 -4.18
C LEU A 147 -2.80 5.31 -4.56
N PHE A 148 -1.81 4.97 -3.73
CA PHE A 148 -0.71 4.06 -4.11
C PHE A 148 -0.42 2.97 -3.06
N GLY A 149 -1.25 2.81 -2.04
CA GLY A 149 -1.05 1.81 -0.98
C GLY A 149 0.24 2.03 -0.16
N SER A 150 0.76 3.26 -0.13
CA SER A 150 2.09 3.59 0.39
C SER A 150 2.08 4.35 1.72
N GLY A 151 0.90 4.59 2.32
CA GLY A 151 0.75 5.35 3.56
C GLY A 151 1.57 4.79 4.73
N GLY A 152 1.81 3.47 4.74
CA GLY A 152 2.63 2.78 5.74
C GLY A 152 4.03 3.37 5.90
N PHE A 153 4.67 3.85 4.83
CA PHE A 153 5.97 4.49 4.92
C PHE A 153 5.93 5.82 5.69
N LEU A 154 4.97 6.69 5.35
CA LEU A 154 4.84 8.00 5.99
C LEU A 154 4.51 7.86 7.49
N TYR A 155 3.68 6.88 7.84
CA TYR A 155 3.44 6.53 9.24
C TYR A 155 4.70 6.01 9.93
N ALA A 156 5.50 5.15 9.28
CA ALA A 156 6.76 4.67 9.84
C ALA A 156 7.74 5.82 10.09
N LEU A 157 7.84 6.78 9.15
CA LEU A 157 8.71 7.94 9.26
C LEU A 157 8.33 8.79 10.48
N TYR A 158 7.06 9.19 10.59
CA TYR A 158 6.55 9.96 11.72
C TYR A 158 6.71 9.22 13.05
N LEU A 159 6.27 7.97 13.13
CA LEU A 159 6.29 7.20 14.37
C LEU A 159 7.71 6.91 14.84
N SER A 160 8.65 6.65 13.93
CA SER A 160 10.05 6.42 14.29
C SER A 160 10.79 7.65 14.82
N ALA A 161 10.23 8.83 14.60
CA ALA A 161 10.73 10.08 15.19
C ALA A 161 10.04 10.47 16.51
N ARG A 162 8.94 9.78 16.85
CA ARG A 162 8.11 10.03 18.04
C ARG A 162 8.29 8.98 19.13
N LEU A 163 8.54 7.72 18.74
CA LEU A 163 8.57 6.56 19.63
C LEU A 163 9.98 5.96 19.66
N GLN A 164 10.44 5.62 20.86
CA GLN A 164 11.78 5.05 21.04
C GLN A 164 11.81 3.53 20.82
N ALA A 165 10.75 2.83 21.20
CA ALA A 165 10.66 1.37 21.04
C ALA A 165 10.23 0.99 19.62
N LYS A 166 11.01 0.14 18.94
CA LYS A 166 10.75 -0.31 17.56
C LYS A 166 9.45 -1.11 17.47
N GLU A 167 9.10 -1.83 18.53
CA GLU A 167 7.89 -2.62 18.70
C GLU A 167 6.66 -1.70 18.66
N GLN A 168 6.72 -0.59 19.39
CA GLN A 168 5.65 0.41 19.44
C GLN A 168 5.44 1.10 18.09
N VAL A 169 6.52 1.47 17.40
CA VAL A 169 6.46 2.02 16.03
C VAL A 169 5.73 1.04 15.11
N ARG A 170 6.16 -0.22 15.12
CA ARG A 170 5.62 -1.25 14.24
C ARG A 170 4.15 -1.56 14.53
N ALA A 171 3.78 -1.73 15.80
CA ALA A 171 2.43 -2.05 16.20
C ALA A 171 1.47 -0.90 15.85
N THR A 172 1.87 0.34 16.15
CA THR A 172 1.07 1.54 15.85
C THR A 172 0.93 1.77 14.35
N GLN A 173 2.01 1.58 13.58
CA GLN A 173 1.99 1.66 12.11
C GLN A 173 1.05 0.61 11.51
N SER A 174 1.10 -0.63 11.98
CA SER A 174 0.24 -1.72 11.49
C SER A 174 -1.24 -1.46 11.81
N ALA A 175 -1.51 -0.92 13.00
CA ALA A 175 -2.85 -0.47 13.38
C ALA A 175 -3.37 0.64 12.45
N LEU A 176 -2.54 1.65 12.14
CA LEU A 176 -2.89 2.72 11.20
C LEU A 176 -3.16 2.20 9.79
N ILE A 177 -2.34 1.28 9.27
CA ILE A 177 -2.57 0.68 7.95
C ILE A 177 -3.88 -0.11 7.93
N SER A 178 -4.19 -0.83 9.01
CA SER A 178 -5.46 -1.56 9.14
C SER A 178 -6.65 -0.60 9.17
N CYS A 179 -6.59 0.45 9.99
CA CYS A 179 -7.62 1.50 10.04
C CYS A 179 -7.78 2.20 8.68
N SER A 180 -6.66 2.55 8.01
CA SER A 180 -6.67 3.15 6.67
C SER A 180 -7.32 2.23 5.65
N THR A 181 -7.07 0.92 5.72
CA THR A 181 -7.71 -0.07 4.84
C THR A 181 -9.22 -0.09 5.03
N VAL A 182 -9.70 -0.09 6.28
CA VAL A 182 -11.13 0.02 6.57
C VAL A 182 -11.71 1.31 6.01
N VAL A 183 -11.07 2.46 6.25
CA VAL A 183 -11.53 3.76 5.74
C VAL A 183 -11.59 3.77 4.21
N ARG A 184 -10.54 3.31 3.52
CA ARG A 184 -10.49 3.22 2.05
C ARG A 184 -11.56 2.30 1.51
N LEU A 185 -11.75 1.12 2.13
CA LEU A 185 -12.79 0.17 1.76
C LEU A 185 -14.17 0.82 1.86
N THR A 186 -14.48 1.49 2.98
CA THR A 186 -15.75 2.20 3.16
C THR A 186 -15.93 3.31 2.13
N LEU A 187 -14.89 4.10 1.84
CA LEU A 187 -14.96 5.18 0.85
C LEU A 187 -15.23 4.64 -0.56
N PHE A 188 -14.57 3.55 -0.97
CA PHE A 188 -14.82 2.92 -2.27
C PHE A 188 -16.21 2.27 -2.35
N LEU A 189 -16.71 1.74 -1.23
CA LEU A 189 -18.07 1.23 -1.13
C LEU A 189 -19.09 2.36 -1.32
N ILE A 190 -18.93 3.49 -0.63
CA ILE A 190 -19.78 4.68 -0.76
C ILE A 190 -19.70 5.25 -2.19
N ALA A 191 -18.52 5.26 -2.79
CA ALA A 191 -18.32 5.70 -4.17
C ALA A 191 -18.90 4.74 -5.22
N GLY A 192 -19.48 3.61 -4.82
CA GLY A 192 -20.13 2.65 -5.73
C GLY A 192 -19.15 1.79 -6.54
N VAL A 193 -17.85 1.85 -6.26
CA VAL A 193 -16.82 1.13 -7.05
C VAL A 193 -17.02 -0.38 -6.98
N TYR A 194 -17.46 -0.90 -5.83
CA TYR A 194 -17.70 -2.33 -5.64
C TYR A 194 -19.05 -2.82 -6.18
N ALA A 195 -19.84 -1.97 -6.83
CA ALA A 195 -20.99 -2.42 -7.62
C ALA A 195 -20.55 -3.18 -8.90
N ASP A 196 -19.30 -3.00 -9.33
CA ASP A 196 -18.70 -3.77 -10.42
C ASP A 196 -18.48 -5.24 -9.99
N GLN A 197 -19.38 -6.13 -10.43
CA GLN A 197 -19.27 -7.57 -10.16
C GLN A 197 -17.99 -8.19 -10.74
N SER A 198 -17.48 -7.66 -11.85
CA SER A 198 -16.27 -8.18 -12.48
C SER A 198 -15.03 -7.88 -11.64
N LEU A 199 -14.99 -6.73 -10.95
CA LEU A 199 -13.96 -6.41 -9.95
C LEU A 199 -13.99 -7.38 -8.78
N LEU A 200 -15.18 -7.67 -8.25
CA LEU A 200 -15.35 -8.61 -7.13
C LEU A 200 -14.96 -10.04 -7.52
N LEU A 201 -15.32 -10.47 -8.72
CA LEU A 201 -14.91 -11.77 -9.25
C LEU A 201 -13.39 -11.86 -9.41
N LEU A 202 -12.76 -10.81 -9.95
CA LEU A 202 -11.31 -10.75 -10.06
C LEU A 202 -10.64 -10.84 -8.69
N ALA A 203 -11.16 -10.12 -7.69
CA ALA A 203 -10.68 -10.22 -6.31
C ALA A 203 -10.77 -11.66 -5.79
N ALA A 204 -11.91 -12.33 -5.97
CA ALA A 204 -12.11 -13.71 -5.57
C ALA A 204 -11.12 -14.67 -6.25
N CYS A 205 -10.86 -14.51 -7.56
CA CYS A 205 -9.88 -15.30 -8.30
C CYS A 205 -8.44 -15.09 -7.81
N LEU A 206 -8.11 -13.91 -7.27
CA LEU A 206 -6.78 -13.57 -6.77
C LEU A 206 -6.55 -13.96 -5.30
N LEU A 207 -7.60 -14.32 -4.55
CA LEU A 207 -7.47 -14.76 -3.16
C LEU A 207 -6.49 -15.94 -2.98
N PRO A 208 -6.49 -17.00 -3.80
CA PRO A 208 -5.57 -18.13 -3.62
C PRO A 208 -4.10 -17.70 -3.72
N VAL A 209 -3.74 -16.92 -4.76
CA VAL A 209 -2.36 -16.45 -4.94
C VAL A 209 -1.96 -15.44 -3.87
N MET A 210 -2.90 -14.62 -3.41
CA MET A 210 -2.72 -13.72 -2.26
C MET A 210 -2.38 -14.51 -0.99
N PHE A 211 -3.13 -15.57 -0.68
CA PHE A 211 -2.86 -16.42 0.50
C PHE A 211 -1.51 -17.14 0.40
N VAL A 212 -1.16 -17.67 -0.78
CA VAL A 212 0.15 -18.30 -1.02
C VAL A 212 1.26 -17.28 -0.83
N GLY A 213 1.15 -16.09 -1.42
CA GLY A 213 2.12 -15.02 -1.27
C GLY A 213 2.30 -14.60 0.19
N LEU A 214 1.20 -14.44 0.93
CA LEU A 214 1.22 -14.12 2.35
C LEU A 214 1.91 -15.22 3.18
N TRP A 215 1.64 -16.49 2.89
CA TRP A 215 2.26 -17.63 3.56
C TRP A 215 3.78 -17.70 3.30
N VAL A 216 4.20 -17.54 2.04
CA VAL A 216 5.62 -17.50 1.65
C VAL A 216 6.32 -16.31 2.31
N GLY A 217 5.72 -15.12 2.25
CA GLY A 217 6.24 -13.91 2.88
C GLY A 217 6.52 -14.11 4.37
N ARG A 218 5.54 -14.65 5.12
CA ARG A 218 5.70 -14.95 6.55
C ARG A 218 6.83 -15.93 6.84
N ARG A 219 6.99 -16.98 6.02
CA ARG A 219 8.09 -17.95 6.16
C ARG A 219 9.46 -17.31 5.90
N LEU A 220 9.55 -16.40 4.93
CA LEU A 220 10.77 -15.65 4.61
C LEU A 220 11.17 -14.69 5.73
N THR A 221 10.22 -14.09 6.45
CA THR A 221 10.51 -13.20 7.59
C THR A 221 11.31 -13.89 8.71
N HIS A 222 11.24 -15.23 8.82
CA HIS A 222 12.04 -16.00 9.76
C HIS A 222 13.47 -16.30 9.27
N ARG A 223 13.76 -16.10 7.98
CA ARG A 223 15.05 -16.45 7.35
C ARG A 223 15.87 -15.23 6.90
N LEU A 224 15.24 -14.10 6.64
CA LEU A 224 15.88 -12.85 6.21
C LEU A 224 15.72 -11.76 7.26
N SER A 225 16.76 -10.94 7.44
CA SER A 225 16.60 -9.71 8.22
C SER A 225 15.60 -8.81 7.51
N ARG A 226 14.58 -8.35 8.25
CA ARG A 226 13.51 -7.50 7.74
C ARG A 226 14.04 -6.27 7.01
N GLU A 227 15.16 -5.73 7.49
CA GLU A 227 15.85 -4.57 6.93
C GLU A 227 16.39 -4.83 5.52
N ALA A 228 16.97 -6.01 5.27
CA ALA A 228 17.45 -6.41 3.95
C ALA A 228 16.29 -6.59 2.97
N PHE A 229 15.19 -7.21 3.43
CA PHE A 229 14.01 -7.39 2.60
C PHE A 229 13.34 -6.06 2.24
N VAL A 230 13.13 -5.17 3.21
CA VAL A 230 12.58 -3.83 2.95
C VAL A 230 13.47 -3.07 1.98
N ARG A 231 14.80 -3.14 2.13
CA ARG A 231 15.74 -2.52 1.20
C ARG A 231 15.63 -3.07 -0.22
N LEU A 232 15.52 -4.39 -0.39
CA LEU A 232 15.32 -5.04 -1.68
C LEU A 232 14.03 -4.55 -2.35
N VAL A 233 12.92 -4.53 -1.59
CA VAL A 233 11.63 -4.04 -2.08
C VAL A 233 11.72 -2.57 -2.48
N THR A 234 12.39 -1.74 -1.68
CA THR A 234 12.59 -0.32 -2.03
C THR A 234 13.35 -0.17 -3.35
N TRP A 235 14.36 -1.00 -3.62
CA TRP A 235 15.06 -0.99 -4.92
C TRP A 235 14.18 -1.43 -6.09
N LEU A 236 13.38 -2.49 -5.92
CA LEU A 236 12.45 -2.95 -6.95
C LEU A 236 11.38 -1.89 -7.24
N VAL A 237 10.84 -1.28 -6.20
CA VAL A 237 9.84 -0.21 -6.29
C VAL A 237 10.45 1.04 -6.94
N LEU A 238 11.70 1.39 -6.63
CA LEU A 238 12.43 2.47 -7.31
C LEU A 238 12.57 2.20 -8.82
N ALA A 239 13.01 1.00 -9.19
CA ALA A 239 13.15 0.62 -10.59
C ALA A 239 11.81 0.73 -11.34
N SER A 240 10.74 0.23 -10.72
CA SER A 240 9.38 0.38 -11.25
C SER A 240 8.92 1.84 -11.36
N GLY A 241 9.22 2.67 -10.36
CA GLY A 241 8.88 4.10 -10.37
C GLY A 241 9.58 4.84 -11.51
N LEU A 242 10.87 4.58 -11.72
CA LEU A 242 11.63 5.15 -12.84
C LEU A 242 11.10 4.67 -14.20
N ALA A 243 10.74 3.39 -14.32
CA ALA A 243 10.14 2.85 -15.54
C ALA A 243 8.78 3.51 -15.87
N LEU A 244 7.95 3.77 -14.85
CA LEU A 244 6.67 4.47 -15.02
C LEU A 244 6.86 5.93 -15.46
N ILE A 245 7.84 6.64 -14.90
CA ILE A 245 8.19 8.00 -15.34
C ILE A 245 8.67 7.98 -16.79
N GLY A 246 9.58 7.06 -17.14
CA GLY A 246 10.07 6.90 -18.51
C GLY A 246 8.94 6.66 -19.50
N ARG A 247 7.98 5.80 -19.14
CA ARG A 247 6.78 5.54 -19.96
C ARG A 247 5.94 6.80 -20.18
N TYR A 248 5.69 7.58 -19.12
CA TYR A 248 4.92 8.82 -19.24
C TYR A 248 5.62 9.85 -20.14
N LEU A 249 6.95 9.96 -20.06
CA LEU A 249 7.72 10.89 -20.90
C LEU A 249 7.83 10.43 -22.36
N SER A 250 7.65 9.13 -22.63
CA SER A 250 7.70 8.54 -23.98
C SER A 250 6.34 8.44 -24.69
N ALA A 251 5.25 8.75 -23.99
CA ALA A 251 3.88 8.72 -24.50
C ALA A 251 3.45 10.11 -24.98
#